data_AF-A0A4Y6PXC7-F1
#
_entry.id   AF-A0A4Y6PXC7-F1
#
_cell.length_a   1.000
_cell.length_b   1.000
_cell.length_c   1.000
_cell.angle_alpha   90.00
_cell.angle_beta   90.00
_cell.angle_gamma   90.00
#
_symmetry.space_group_name_H-M   'P 1'
#
loop_
_entity.id
_entity.type
_entity.pdbx_description
1 polymer ?
#
loop_
_entity_poly.entity_id
_entity_poly.type
_entity_poly.pdbx_seq_one_letter_code
_entity_poly.pdbx_strand_id
1 'polypeptide(L)'
;MAGSKLYLYTTEDCARFGEARGRGGDVEFPPGVHDWTDVLDCRHAPYTDKSLAENCEIAHHVRKHYILVGEEQISKETPTG
;
A
#
# COMPACT_ATOMS: atom_id res chain seq x y z
N MET A 1 -11.05 4.12 -18.47
CA MET A 1 -10.11 3.12 -17.95
C MET A 1 -10.54 2.80 -16.52
N ALA A 2 -10.75 1.53 -16.19
CA ALA A 2 -11.10 1.14 -14.82
C ALA A 2 -9.92 1.47 -13.92
N GLY A 3 -10.14 2.24 -12.84
CA GLY A 3 -9.09 2.56 -11.89
C GLY A 3 -8.58 1.29 -11.23
N SER A 4 -7.27 1.12 -11.14
CA SER A 4 -6.66 -0.01 -10.43
C SER A 4 -7.06 0.07 -8.94
N LYS A 5 -7.49 -1.05 -8.36
CA LYS A 5 -7.75 -1.15 -6.93
C LYS A 5 -6.43 -1.10 -6.17
N LEU A 6 -6.35 -0.17 -5.22
CA LEU A 6 -5.18 0.02 -4.37
C LEU A 6 -5.60 -0.16 -2.93
N TYR A 7 -4.65 -0.61 -2.12
CA TYR A 7 -4.91 -0.94 -0.73
C TYR A 7 -3.87 -0.29 0.16
N LEU A 8 -4.31 0.20 1.31
CA LEU A 8 -3.47 0.79 2.33
C LEU A 8 -3.36 -0.15 3.52
N TYR A 9 -2.14 -0.33 4.00
CA TYR A 9 -1.84 -1.07 5.22
C TYR A 9 -1.11 -0.17 6.21
N THR A 10 -1.46 -0.25 7.49
CA THR A 10 -0.78 0.43 8.58
C THR A 10 0.61 -0.17 8.79
N THR A 11 1.60 0.68 9.04
CA THR A 11 3.00 0.21 9.20
C THR A 11 3.29 -0.33 10.59
N GLU A 12 2.45 -0.01 11.59
CA GLU A 12 2.61 -0.44 12.99
C GLU A 12 2.32 -1.94 13.17
N ASP A 13 1.25 -2.44 12.54
CA ASP A 13 0.75 -3.80 12.73
C ASP A 13 0.53 -4.56 11.41
N CYS A 14 0.87 -3.96 10.26
CA CYS A 14 0.59 -4.49 8.93
C CYS A 14 -0.89 -4.87 8.72
N ALA A 15 -1.81 -4.21 9.41
CA ALA A 15 -3.23 -4.42 9.20
C ALA A 15 -3.72 -3.62 7.98
N ARG A 16 -4.72 -4.16 7.29
CA ARG A 16 -5.36 -3.43 6.18
C ARG A 16 -6.17 -2.26 6.74
N PHE A 17 -5.77 -1.05 6.40
CA PHE A 17 -6.45 0.19 6.80
C PHE A 17 -7.68 0.47 5.92
N GLY A 18 -7.51 0.39 4.60
CA GLY A 18 -8.57 0.79 3.67
C GLY A 18 -8.20 0.61 2.21
N GLU A 19 -9.11 1.04 1.33
CA GLU A 19 -8.91 1.06 -0.11
C GLU A 19 -8.62 2.49 -0.59
N ALA A 20 -7.66 2.63 -1.48
CA ALA A 20 -7.40 3.85 -2.22
C ALA A 20 -7.81 3.66 -3.69
N ARG A 21 -8.18 4.74 -4.37
CA ARG A 21 -8.66 4.69 -5.76
C ARG A 21 -7.69 5.38 -6.69
N GLY A 22 -7.16 4.64 -7.67
CA GLY A 22 -6.38 5.24 -8.75
C GLY A 22 -7.28 6.02 -9.73
N ARG A 23 -6.95 7.29 -9.97
CA ARG A 23 -7.60 8.15 -10.98
C ARG A 23 -6.57 8.71 -11.96
N GLY A 24 -6.31 7.98 -13.05
CA GLY A 24 -5.66 8.54 -14.25
C GLY A 24 -4.32 9.28 -14.02
N GLY A 25 -3.54 8.89 -13.02
CA GLY A 25 -2.28 9.55 -12.64
C GLY A 25 -2.22 9.95 -11.17
N ASP A 26 -3.37 10.05 -10.51
CA ASP A 26 -3.47 10.40 -9.09
C ASP A 26 -4.05 9.25 -8.24
N VAL A 27 -3.91 9.34 -6.93
CA VAL A 27 -4.46 8.40 -5.95
C VAL A 27 -5.34 9.15 -4.97
N GLU A 28 -6.61 8.77 -4.92
CA GLU A 28 -7.56 9.26 -3.93
C GLU A 28 -7.46 8.38 -2.68
N PHE A 29 -6.95 8.97 -1.59
CA PHE A 29 -6.83 8.28 -0.30
C PHE A 29 -8.15 8.30 0.49
N PRO A 30 -8.42 7.25 1.29
CA PRO A 30 -9.57 7.20 2.17
C PRO A 30 -9.43 8.21 3.32
N PRO A 31 -10.55 8.56 4.00
CA PRO A 31 -10.51 9.41 5.19
C PRO A 31 -9.54 8.86 6.24
N GLY A 32 -8.74 9.74 6.84
CA GLY A 32 -7.73 9.38 7.86
C GLY A 32 -6.31 9.29 7.33
N VAL A 33 -6.11 9.28 6.00
CA VAL A 33 -4.80 9.48 5.38
C VAL A 33 -4.75 10.89 4.81
N HIS A 34 -3.77 11.70 5.22
CA HIS A 34 -3.71 13.10 4.78
C HIS A 34 -3.25 13.21 3.33
N ASP A 35 -2.04 12.76 3.05
CA ASP A 35 -1.43 12.79 1.71
C ASP A 35 -0.24 11.82 1.62
N TRP A 36 0.56 11.95 0.56
CA TRP A 36 1.75 11.14 0.31
C TRP A 36 2.85 11.26 1.37
N THR A 37 2.82 12.26 2.26
CA THR A 37 3.74 12.33 3.42
C THR A 37 3.56 11.14 4.34
N ASP A 38 2.34 10.63 4.46
CA ASP A 38 2.00 9.55 5.38
C ASP A 38 2.18 8.17 4.73
N VAL A 39 2.27 8.14 3.41
CA VAL A 39 2.20 6.92 2.61
C VAL A 39 3.54 6.61 1.93
N LEU A 40 3.97 5.35 1.98
CA LEU A 40 5.00 4.82 1.10
C LEU A 40 4.33 4.18 -0.13
N ASP A 41 4.72 4.61 -1.34
CA ASP A 41 4.25 3.97 -2.56
C ASP A 41 5.03 2.68 -2.83
N CYS A 42 4.41 1.54 -2.55
CA CYS A 42 5.00 0.21 -2.73
C CYS A 42 4.60 -0.46 -4.05
N ARG A 43 3.98 0.27 -4.99
CA ARG A 43 3.52 -0.27 -6.27
C ARG A 43 4.63 -0.50 -7.31
N HIS A 44 5.87 -0.17 -6.95
CA HIS A 44 7.02 -0.21 -7.84
C HIS A 44 8.20 -0.95 -7.19
N ALA A 45 9.14 -1.44 -8.01
CA ALA A 45 10.39 -1.98 -7.52
C ALA A 45 11.15 -0.92 -6.71
N PRO A 46 11.84 -1.29 -5.62
CA PRO A 46 12.09 -2.68 -5.16
C PRO A 46 10.96 -3.27 -4.30
N TYR A 47 9.91 -2.52 -3.99
CA TYR A 47 8.87 -2.93 -3.04
C TYR A 47 7.97 -4.05 -3.58
N THR A 48 7.82 -4.17 -4.89
CA THR A 48 7.07 -5.26 -5.55
C THR A 48 7.74 -6.64 -5.42
N ASP A 49 9.03 -6.66 -5.10
CA ASP A 49 9.83 -7.88 -4.89
C ASP A 49 9.87 -8.29 -3.40
N LYS A 50 9.28 -7.47 -2.53
CA LYS A 50 9.21 -7.63 -1.08
C LYS A 50 7.82 -8.06 -0.64
N SER A 51 7.76 -8.76 0.49
CA SER A 51 6.51 -9.02 1.20
C SER A 51 5.88 -7.72 1.73
N LEU A 52 4.58 -7.73 2.03
CA LEU A 52 3.89 -6.65 2.72
C LEU A 52 4.54 -6.38 4.07
N ALA A 53 4.89 -7.44 4.82
CA ALA A 53 5.55 -7.32 6.11
C ALA A 53 6.88 -6.55 6.02
N GLU A 54 7.75 -6.90 5.07
CA GLU A 54 8.99 -6.17 4.82
C GLU A 54 8.73 -4.71 4.42
N ASN A 55 7.72 -4.48 3.56
CA ASN A 55 7.38 -3.13 3.13
C ASN A 55 6.84 -2.28 4.29
N CYS A 56 6.03 -2.85 5.19
CA CYS A 56 5.60 -2.17 6.42
C CYS A 56 6.81 -1.79 7.29
N GLU A 57 7.75 -2.71 7.49
CA GLU A 57 8.94 -2.48 8.32
C GLU A 57 9.79 -1.34 7.75
N ILE A 58 10.04 -1.36 6.44
CA ILE A 58 10.76 -0.29 5.74
C ILE A 58 10.02 1.04 5.90
N ALA A 59 8.71 1.04 5.64
CA ALA A 59 7.87 2.22 5.74
C ALA A 59 7.87 2.80 7.16
N HIS A 60 7.77 1.94 8.18
CA HIS A 60 7.87 2.32 9.58
C HIS A 60 9.23 2.97 9.88
N HIS A 61 10.32 2.37 9.39
CA HIS A 61 11.67 2.88 9.57
C HIS A 61 11.85 4.28 8.96
N VAL A 62 11.28 4.54 7.78
CA VAL A 62 11.28 5.86 7.13
C VAL A 62 10.14 6.77 7.58
N ARG A 63 9.47 6.43 8.69
CA ARG A 63 8.41 7.21 9.35
C ARG A 63 7.18 7.46 8.47
N LYS A 64 6.83 6.49 7.64
CA LYS A 64 5.54 6.43 6.96
C LYS A 64 4.53 5.69 7.85
N HIS A 65 3.31 6.17 7.85
CA HIS A 65 2.20 5.59 8.62
C HIS A 65 1.50 4.47 7.84
N TYR A 66 1.56 4.54 6.51
CA TYR A 66 0.90 3.58 5.63
C TYR A 66 1.80 3.13 4.48
N ILE A 67 1.55 1.93 3.96
CA ILE A 67 2.03 1.51 2.64
C ILE A 67 0.86 1.41 1.66
N LEU A 68 1.09 1.79 0.40
CA LEU A 68 0.15 1.65 -0.70
C LEU A 68 0.59 0.54 -1.63
N VAL A 69 -0.26 -0.46 -1.83
CA VAL A 69 0.02 -1.62 -2.68
C VAL A 69 -1.08 -1.87 -3.71
N GLY A 70 -0.71 -2.51 -4.82
CA GLY A 70 -1.66 -2.97 -5.83
C GLY A 70 -2.27 -4.34 -5.50
N GLU A 71 -3.41 -4.65 -6.11
CA GLU A 71 -4.11 -5.93 -5.97
C GLU A 71 -3.24 -7.16 -6.27
N GLU A 72 -2.33 -7.04 -7.23
CA GLU A 72 -1.40 -8.12 -7.61
C GLU A 72 -0.42 -8.48 -6.48
N GLN A 73 -0.05 -7.51 -5.63
CA GLN A 73 0.87 -7.76 -4.52
C GLN A 73 0.16 -8.51 -3.38
N ILE A 74 -1.12 -8.21 -3.13
CA ILE A 74 -1.92 -8.93 -2.12
C ILE A 74 -2.14 -10.38 -2.53
N SER A 75 -2.44 -10.60 -3.82
CA SER A 75 -2.69 -11.93 -4.36
C SER A 75 -1.47 -12.85 -4.24
N LYS A 76 -0.25 -12.30 -4.19
CA LYS A 76 0.98 -13.07 -3.95
C LYS A 76 1.13 -13.54 -2.51
N GLU A 77 0.58 -12.79 -1.54
CA GLU A 77 0.72 -13.11 -0.12
C GLU A 77 -0.32 -14.08 0.40
N THR A 78 -1.48 -14.16 -0.25
CA THR A 78 -2.49 -15.15 0.11
C THR A 78 -2.20 -16.43 -0.67
N PRO A 79 -1.69 -17.51 -0.06
CA PRO A 79 -1.62 -18.79 -0.75
C PRO A 79 -3.05 -19.13 -1.12
N THR A 80 -3.31 -19.39 -2.40
CA THR A 80 -4.54 -20.07 -2.79
C THR A 80 -4.41 -21.48 -2.22
N GLY A 81 -4.89 -21.67 -0.99
CA GLY A 81 -5.07 -22.97 -0.37
C GLY A 81 -6.22 -23.72 -1.01
#